data_AF-A0A4Y8IJW1-F1
#
_entry.id   AF-A0A4Y8IJW1-F1
#
_cell.length_a   1.000
_cell.length_b   1.000
_cell.length_c   1.000
_cell.angle_alpha   90.00
_cell.angle_beta   90.00
_cell.angle_gamma   90.00
#
_symmetry.space_group_name_H-M   'P 1'
#
loop_
_entity.id
_entity.type
_entity.pdbx_description
1 polymer ?
#
loop_
_entity_poly.entity_id
_entity_poly.type
_entity_poly.pdbx_seq_one_letter_code
_entity_poly.pdbx_strand_id
1 'polypeptide(L)' 'MFKILEVAIGAIALILFGLHYLSDAFYLPNTYIFLIIAALMIASGLAARQEGKKTYSNIYLVLGSLSCVIFIFEIMGL' A
#
# COMPACT_ATOMS: atom_id res chain seq x y z
N MET A 1 -10.50 6.93 15.82
CA MET A 1 -10.62 7.53 14.47
C MET A 1 -9.61 6.98 13.47
N PHE A 2 -8.30 6.83 13.78
CA PHE A 2 -7.26 6.34 12.85
C PHE A 2 -7.50 4.94 12.22
N LYS A 3 -8.26 4.04 12.86
CA LYS A 3 -8.55 2.69 12.33
C LYS A 3 -9.29 2.67 10.98
N ILE A 4 -10.24 3.58 10.78
CA ILE A 4 -11.03 3.62 9.53
C ILE A 4 -10.17 4.18 8.40
N LEU A 5 -9.28 5.12 8.72
CA LEU A 5 -8.38 5.75 7.76
C LEU A 5 -7.35 4.76 7.20
N GLU A 6 -6.73 3.94 8.05
CA GLU A 6 -5.76 2.92 7.64
C GLU A 6 -6.38 1.83 6.76
N VAL A 7 -7.59 1.38 7.13
CA VAL A 7 -8.35 0.40 6.33
C VAL A 7 -8.78 1.00 5.00
N ALA A 8 -9.21 2.26 4.98
CA ALA A 8 -9.56 2.96 3.74
C ALA A 8 -8.34 3.13 2.81
N ILE A 9 -7.17 3.47 3.34
CA ILE A 9 -5.92 3.57 2.56
C ILE A 9 -5.54 2.19 1.97
N GLY A 10 -5.63 1.13 2.77
CA GLY A 10 -5.39 -0.24 2.28
C GLY A 10 -6.38 -0.66 1.18
N ALA A 11 -7.67 -0.33 1.34
CA ALA A 11 -8.69 -0.62 0.33
C ALA A 11 -8.44 0.15 -0.98
N ILE A 12 -8.05 1.42 -0.89
CA ILE A 12 -7.72 2.26 -2.05
C ILE A 12 -6.49 1.69 -2.78
N ALA A 13 -5.44 1.27 -2.05
CA ALA A 13 -4.27 0.64 -2.63
C ALA A 13 -4.62 -0.66 -3.38
N LEU A 14 -5.53 -1.46 -2.84
CA LEU A 14 -5.97 -2.72 -3.45
C LEU A 14 -6.82 -2.49 -4.71
N ILE A 15 -7.66 -1.46 -4.71
CA ILE A 15 -8.44 -1.04 -5.88
C ILE A 15 -7.50 -0.53 -6.99
N LEU A 16 -6.50 0.28 -6.62
CA LEU A 16 -5.48 0.75 -7.56
C LEU A 16 -4.66 -0.41 -8.14
N PHE A 17 -4.36 -1.44 -7.34
CA PHE A 17 -3.74 -2.68 -7.83
C PHE A 17 -4.61 -3.42 -8.82
N GLY A 18 -5.90 -3.59 -8.53
CA GLY A 18 -6.84 -4.21 -9.46
C GLY A 18 -6.97 -3.44 -10.78
N LEU A 19 -7.06 -2.11 -10.71
CA LEU A 19 -7.14 -1.24 -11.89
C LEU A 19 -5.85 -1.26 -12.72
N HIS A 20 -4.69 -1.30 -12.07
CA HIS A 20 -3.39 -1.45 -12.73
C HIS A 20 -3.26 -2.80 -13.43
N TYR A 21 -3.67 -3.90 -12.78
CA TYR A 21 -3.59 -5.24 -13.36
C TYR A 21 -4.53 -5.45 -14.55
N LEU A 22 -5.67 -4.76 -14.57
CA LEU A 22 -6.68 -4.87 -15.63
C LEU A 22 -6.47 -3.88 -16.79
N SER A 23 -5.58 -2.90 -16.67
CA SER A 23 -5.39 -1.83 -17.65
C SER A 23 -3.94 -1.74 -18.10
N ASP A 24 -3.67 -2.11 -19.36
CA ASP A 24 -2.36 -2.03 -20.02
C ASP A 24 -1.77 -0.60 -20.04
N ALA A 25 -2.59 0.43 -19.77
CA ALA A 25 -2.15 1.82 -19.73
C ALA A 25 -1.18 2.13 -18.58
N PHE A 26 -1.08 1.27 -17.56
CA PHE A 26 -0.23 1.50 -16.39
C PHE A 26 1.02 0.62 -16.36
N TYR A 27 1.37 -0.11 -17.42
CA TYR A 27 2.44 -1.12 -17.44
C TYR A 27 3.87 -0.53 -17.36
N LEU A 28 4.22 0.10 -16.24
CA LEU A 28 5.59 0.47 -15.89
C LEU A 28 6.22 -0.70 -15.09
N PRO A 29 7.39 -1.24 -15.51
CA PRO A 29 8.02 -2.38 -14.84
C PRO A 29 8.40 -2.16 -13.37
N ASN A 30 8.33 -0.94 -12.85
CA ASN A 30 8.65 -0.66 -11.45
C ASN A 30 7.40 -0.43 -10.58
N THR A 31 6.27 -0.02 -11.18
CA THR A 31 5.04 0.30 -10.44
C THR A 31 4.41 -0.90 -9.75
N TYR A 32 4.53 -2.11 -10.32
CA TYR A 32 4.01 -3.32 -9.67
C TYR A 32 4.77 -3.68 -8.39
N ILE A 33 6.08 -3.40 -8.33
CA ILE A 33 6.93 -3.71 -7.17
C ILE A 33 6.49 -2.86 -5.98
N PHE A 34 6.32 -1.55 -6.17
CA PHE A 34 5.89 -0.64 -5.12
C PHE A 34 4.51 -0.99 -4.57
N LEU A 35 3.60 -1.45 -5.44
CA LEU A 35 2.25 -1.80 -5.06
C LEU A 35 2.19 -3.12 -4.28
N ILE A 36 2.99 -4.12 -4.68
CA ILE A 36 3.16 -5.38 -3.93
C ILE A 36 3.77 -5.10 -2.56
N ILE A 37 4.83 -4.28 -2.49
CA ILE A 37 5.45 -3.88 -1.23
C ILE A 37 4.43 -3.16 -0.35
N ALA A 38 3.67 -2.22 -0.90
CA ALA A 38 2.64 -1.50 -0.16
C ALA A 38 1.61 -2.45 0.46
N ALA A 39 1.08 -3.39 -0.33
CA ALA A 39 0.10 -4.37 0.14
C ALA A 39 0.67 -5.29 1.23
N LEU A 40 1.89 -5.81 1.04
CA LEU A 40 2.56 -6.67 2.03
C LEU A 40 2.84 -5.94 3.33
N MET A 41 3.28 -4.69 3.27
CA MET A 41 3.56 -3.87 4.44
C MET A 41 2.27 -3.55 5.21
N ILE A 42 1.18 -3.19 4.52
CA ILE A 42 -0.11 -2.96 5.16
C ILE A 42 -0.63 -4.25 5.82
N ALA A 43 -0.56 -5.39 5.13
CA ALA A 43 -0.96 -6.69 5.69
C ALA A 43 -0.14 -7.08 6.93
N SER A 44 1.18 -6.92 6.86
CA SER A 44 2.11 -7.18 7.98
C SER A 44 1.84 -6.24 9.16
N GLY A 45 1.52 -4.97 8.87
CA GLY A 45 1.15 -3.99 9.87
C GLY A 45 -0.15 -4.32 10.58
N LEU A 46 -1.15 -4.83 9.85
CA LEU A 46 -2.41 -5.30 10.42
C LEU A 46 -2.20 -6.56 11.28
N ALA A 47 -1.42 -7.52 10.81
CA ALA A 47 -1.08 -8.74 11.55
C ALA A 47 -0.32 -8.43 12.86
N ALA A 48 0.72 -7.60 12.80
CA ALA A 48 1.48 -7.17 13.97
C ALA A 48 0.58 -6.46 15.01
N ARG A 49 -0.46 -5.74 14.55
CA ARG A 49 -1.43 -5.10 15.44
C ARG A 49 -2.30 -6.10 16.18
N GLN A 50 -2.74 -7.16 15.51
CA GLN A 50 -3.54 -8.23 16.12
C GLN A 50 -2.74 -8.96 17.20
N GLU A 51 -1.43 -9.11 17.01
CA GLU A 51 -0.50 -9.65 17.99
C GLU A 51 -0.12 -8.68 19.13
N GLY A 52 -0.71 -7.47 19.17
CA GLY A 52 -0.41 -6.46 20.19
C GLY A 52 0.91 -5.72 19.98
N LYS A 53 1.65 -5.98 18.89
CA LYS A 53 2.93 -5.36 18.54
C LYS A 53 2.72 -3.99 17.87
N LYS A 54 2.20 -3.02 18.64
CA LYS A 54 1.80 -1.69 18.15
C LYS A 54 2.93 -0.91 17.44
N THR A 55 4.15 -0.97 17.95
CA THR A 55 5.30 -0.25 17.34
C THR A 55 5.59 -0.77 15.94
N TYR A 56 5.67 -2.09 15.78
CA TYR A 56 5.90 -2.72 14.48
C TYR A 56 4.74 -2.49 13.52
N SER A 57 3.50 -2.57 14.02
CA SER A 57 2.31 -2.25 13.24
C SER A 57 2.40 -0.85 12.60
N ASN A 58 2.75 0.16 13.41
CA ASN A 58 2.88 1.53 12.93
C ASN A 58 4.02 1.66 11.89
N ILE A 59 5.16 1.02 12.12
CA ILE A 59 6.29 1.03 11.17
C ILE A 59 5.85 0.46 9.82
N TYR A 60 5.21 -0.71 9.82
CA TYR A 60 4.74 -1.36 8.61
C TYR A 60 3.65 -0.55 7.89
N LEU A 61 2.72 0.07 8.62
CA LEU A 61 1.69 0.92 8.01
C LEU A 61 2.27 2.20 7.38
N VAL A 62 3.28 2.81 8.02
CA VAL A 62 4.00 3.97 7.46
C VAL A 62 4.75 3.57 6.19
N LEU A 63 5.48 2.45 6.22
CA LEU A 63 6.20 1.95 5.04
C LEU A 63 5.25 1.61 3.89
N GLY A 64 4.13 0.95 4.16
CA GLY A 64 3.14 0.63 3.13
C GLY A 64 2.46 1.86 2.53
N SER A 65 2.20 2.87 3.37
CA SER A 65 1.66 4.16 2.90
C SER A 65 2.69 4.92 2.05
N LEU A 66 3.97 4.92 2.45
CA LEU A 66 5.05 5.53 1.68
C LEU A 66 5.22 4.87 0.30
N SER A 67 5.16 3.54 0.23
CA SER A 67 5.21 2.81 -1.03
C SER A 67 4.02 3.13 -1.95
N CYS A 68 2.81 3.35 -1.40
CA CYS A 68 1.67 3.85 -2.19
C CYS A 68 1.92 5.24 -2.76
N VAL A 69 2.52 6.14 -1.98
CA VAL A 69 2.83 7.50 -2.45
C VAL A 69 3.85 7.45 -3.59
N ILE A 70 4.92 6.66 -3.46
CA ILE A 70 5.93 6.48 -4.51
C ILE A 70 5.30 5.92 -5.78
N PHE A 71 4.41 4.93 -5.65
CA PHE A 71 3.65 4.38 -6.79
C PHE A 71 2.84 5.47 -7.51
N ILE A 72 2.17 6.36 -6.78
CA ILE A 72 1.42 7.48 -7.38
C ILE A 72 2.35 8.40 -8.17
N PHE A 73 3.52 8.77 -7.61
CA PHE A 73 4.50 9.61 -8.32
C PHE A 73 5.01 8.96 -9.61
N GLU A 74 5.35 7.67 -9.56
CA GLU A 74 5.78 6.89 -10.73
C GLU A 74 4.72 6.86 -11.84
N ILE A 75 3.44 6.66 -11.48
CA ILE A 75 2.34 6.68 -12.46
C ILE A 75 2.12 8.08 -13.04
N MET A 76 2.35 9.13 -12.24
CA MET A 76 2.24 10.51 -12.70
C MET A 76 3.42 10.94 -13.59
N GLY A 77 4.46 10.11 -13.72
CA GLY A 77 5.66 10.42 -14.51
C GLY A 77 6.51 11.55 -13.90
N LEU A 78 6.45 11.71 -12.57
CA LEU A 78 7.17 12.72 -11.79
C LEU A 78 8.44 12.17 -11.13
#